data_AF-A0A853SZY8-F1
#
_entry.id   AF-A0A853SZY8-F1
#
_cell.length_a   1.000
_cell.length_b   1.000
_cell.length_c   1.000
_cell.angle_alpha   90.00
_cell.angle_beta   90.00
_cell.angle_gamma   90.00
#
_symmetry.space_group_name_H-M   'P 1'
#
loop_
_entity.id
_entity.type
_entity.pdbx_description
1 polymer ?
#
loop_
_entity_poly.entity_id
_entity_poly.type
_entity_poly.pdbx_seq_one_letter_code
_entity_poly.pdbx_strand_id
1 'polypeptide(L)'
;MSALGALAGAAVSGIWKAAAIVLAGVLLAVASSTGTGWWLAASDRDTARAALVLEQGVTAALRASIGEQNRAIDGMAKATLAAQERGAAAQAAAAANGKKYDAALAKVVGVRATTCDEAMPAVRQILEGVR
;
A
#
# COMPACT_ATOMS: atom_id res chain seq x y z
N MET A 1 -56.42 5.53 59.67
CA MET A 1 -57.05 6.44 58.66
C MET A 1 -56.97 5.74 57.32
N SER A 2 -58.09 5.57 56.61
CA SER A 2 -58.06 4.86 55.31
C SER A 2 -57.40 5.73 54.24
N ALA A 3 -56.65 5.12 53.32
CA ALA A 3 -56.02 5.82 52.19
C ALA A 3 -57.04 6.62 51.36
N LEU A 4 -58.29 6.14 51.30
CA LEU A 4 -59.42 6.81 50.67
C LEU A 4 -59.83 8.11 51.38
N GLY A 5 -59.78 8.16 52.72
CA GLY A 5 -60.07 9.37 53.50
C GLY A 5 -58.98 10.45 53.34
N ALA A 6 -57.72 10.04 53.23
CA ALA A 6 -56.60 10.94 52.93
C ALA A 6 -56.67 11.48 51.48
N LEU A 7 -57.04 10.63 50.52
CA LEU A 7 -57.26 11.05 49.12
C LEU A 7 -58.43 12.03 49.00
N ALA A 8 -59.54 11.78 49.69
CA ALA A 8 -60.70 12.68 49.71
C ALA A 8 -60.37 14.05 50.34
N GLY A 9 -59.62 14.07 51.45
CA GLY A 9 -59.15 15.32 52.06
C GLY A 9 -58.15 16.09 51.19
N ALA A 10 -57.27 15.39 50.46
CA ALA A 10 -56.36 15.99 49.49
C ALA A 10 -57.07 16.49 48.22
N ALA A 11 -58.18 15.84 47.82
CA ALA A 11 -59.00 16.24 46.69
C ALA A 11 -59.77 17.54 46.97
N VAL A 12 -60.30 17.70 48.19
CA VAL A 12 -61.05 18.89 48.62
C VAL A 12 -60.13 20.10 48.90
N SER A 13 -58.87 19.87 49.31
CA SER A 13 -57.90 20.93 49.62
C SER A 13 -57.05 21.42 48.43
N GLY A 14 -57.22 20.84 47.23
CA GLY A 14 -56.50 21.25 46.01
C GLY A 14 -55.00 20.89 45.97
N ILE A 15 -54.46 20.29 47.03
CA ILE A 15 -53.05 19.86 47.17
C ILE A 15 -52.66 18.86 46.07
N TRP A 16 -53.60 18.04 45.62
CA TRP A 16 -53.38 17.08 44.52
C TRP A 16 -52.95 17.76 43.21
N LYS A 17 -53.40 19.00 42.94
CA LYS A 17 -53.01 19.75 41.74
C LYS A 17 -51.55 20.17 41.81
N ALA A 18 -51.10 20.65 42.97
CA ALA A 18 -49.69 21.01 43.17
C ALA A 18 -48.79 19.76 43.03
N ALA A 19 -49.18 18.63 43.63
CA ALA A 19 -48.47 17.37 43.47
C ALA A 19 -48.40 16.89 42.01
N ALA A 20 -49.51 17.02 41.25
CA ALA A 20 -49.55 16.68 39.84
C ALA A 20 -48.64 17.57 38.98
N ILE A 21 -48.59 18.89 39.26
CA ILE A 21 -47.70 19.82 38.55
C ILE A 21 -46.24 19.48 38.84
N VAL A 22 -45.89 19.19 40.10
CA VAL A 22 -44.53 18.77 40.47
C VAL A 22 -44.15 17.47 39.74
N LEU A 23 -45.03 16.47 39.74
CA LEU A 23 -44.80 15.21 39.03
C LEU A 23 -44.61 15.44 37.52
N ALA A 24 -45.45 16.27 36.91
CA ALA A 24 -45.34 16.62 35.50
C ALA A 24 -44.00 17.30 35.20
N GLY A 25 -43.55 18.21 36.07
CA GLY A 25 -42.24 18.87 35.95
C GLY A 25 -41.08 17.88 36.02
N VAL A 26 -41.13 16.93 36.97
CA VAL A 26 -40.11 15.87 37.09
C VAL A 26 -40.09 14.98 35.86
N LEU A 27 -41.26 14.53 35.39
CA LEU A 27 -41.37 13.69 34.19
C LEU A 27 -40.84 14.40 32.95
N LEU A 28 -41.13 15.71 32.80
CA LEU A 28 -40.62 16.52 31.70
C LEU A 28 -39.09 16.66 31.77
N ALA A 29 -38.54 16.90 32.96
CA ALA A 29 -37.08 16.97 33.15
C ALA A 29 -36.40 15.63 32.83
N VAL A 30 -36.95 14.50 33.28
CA VAL A 30 -36.41 13.17 32.97
C VAL A 30 -36.51 12.86 31.47
N ALA A 31 -37.66 13.11 30.84
CA ALA A 31 -37.85 12.87 29.42
C ALA A 31 -36.90 13.72 28.56
N SER A 32 -36.72 14.99 28.92
CA SER A 32 -35.81 15.90 28.21
C SER A 32 -34.34 15.50 28.33
N SER A 33 -33.89 15.12 29.53
CA SER A 33 -32.49 14.74 29.79
C SER A 33 -32.14 13.39 29.18
N THR A 34 -33.03 12.41 29.27
CA THR A 34 -32.85 11.10 28.62
C THR A 34 -32.91 11.20 27.11
N GLY A 35 -33.85 11.97 26.56
CA GLY A 35 -33.95 12.22 25.12
C GLY A 35 -32.71 12.92 24.56
N THR A 36 -32.23 13.97 25.23
CA THR A 36 -31.02 14.69 24.84
C THR A 36 -29.78 13.81 24.96
N GLY A 37 -29.66 13.04 26.05
CA GLY A 37 -28.55 12.11 26.24
C GLY A 37 -28.50 11.02 25.19
N TRP A 38 -29.65 10.47 24.81
CA TRP A 38 -29.73 9.48 23.73
C TRP A 38 -29.36 10.08 22.38
N TRP A 39 -29.81 11.30 22.10
CA TRP A 39 -29.49 12.00 20.86
C TRP A 39 -27.98 12.29 20.74
N LEU A 40 -27.34 12.75 21.81
CA LEU A 40 -25.89 12.96 21.84
C LEU A 40 -25.12 11.64 21.63
N ALA A 41 -25.51 10.58 22.34
CA ALA A 41 -24.88 9.27 22.20
C ALA A 41 -25.04 8.69 20.78
N ALA A 42 -26.21 8.90 20.15
CA ALA A 42 -26.43 8.50 18.76
C ALA A 42 -25.57 9.32 17.79
N SER A 43 -25.48 10.64 17.99
CA SER A 43 -24.62 11.52 17.19
C SER A 43 -23.14 11.13 17.28
N ASP A 44 -22.63 10.88 18.48
CA ASP A 44 -21.24 10.45 18.68
C ASP A 44 -20.97 9.08 18.04
N ARG A 45 -21.93 8.17 18.14
CA ARG A 45 -21.84 6.87 17.46
C ARG A 45 -21.78 7.02 15.95
N ASP A 46 -22.63 7.87 15.37
CA ASP A 46 -22.71 8.04 13.92
C ASP A 46 -21.47 8.73 13.36
N THR A 47 -20.95 9.74 14.08
CA THR A 47 -19.67 10.37 13.73
C THR A 47 -18.49 9.40 13.81
N ALA A 48 -18.41 8.60 14.88
CA ALA A 48 -17.38 7.56 15.02
C ALA A 48 -17.46 6.50 13.92
N ARG A 49 -18.69 6.10 13.52
CA ARG A 49 -18.90 5.17 12.41
C ARG A 49 -18.47 5.75 11.07
N ALA A 50 -18.79 7.02 10.81
CA ALA A 50 -18.35 7.70 9.60
C ALA A 50 -16.82 7.77 9.52
N ALA A 51 -16.16 8.11 10.64
CA ALA A 51 -14.70 8.12 10.73
C ALA A 51 -14.10 6.73 10.48
N LEU A 52 -14.68 5.68 11.10
CA LEU A 52 -14.22 4.31 10.91
C LEU A 52 -14.32 3.85 9.46
N VAL A 53 -15.42 4.16 8.76
CA VAL A 53 -15.59 3.82 7.34
C VAL A 53 -14.53 4.53 6.48
N LEU A 54 -14.23 5.79 6.80
CA LEU A 54 -13.21 6.55 6.10
C LEU A 54 -11.81 5.94 6.31
N GLU A 55 -11.45 5.60 7.54
CA GLU A 55 -10.18 4.92 7.85
C GLU A 55 -10.07 3.55 7.18
N GLN A 56 -11.15 2.77 7.15
CA GLN A 56 -11.19 1.49 6.44
C GLN A 56 -10.96 1.68 4.95
N GLY A 57 -11.56 2.71 4.34
CA GLY A 57 -11.36 3.07 2.93
C GLY A 57 -9.90 3.44 2.63
N VAL A 58 -9.30 4.30 3.46
CA VAL A 58 -7.88 4.69 3.34
C VAL A 58 -6.98 3.46 3.49
N THR A 59 -7.25 2.60 4.47
CA THR A 59 -6.47 1.38 4.69
C THR A 59 -6.58 0.41 3.53
N ALA A 60 -7.78 0.26 2.94
CA ALA A 60 -7.98 -0.57 1.76
C ALA A 60 -7.20 -0.04 0.55
N ALA A 61 -7.23 1.27 0.31
CA ALA A 61 -6.46 1.91 -0.75
C ALA A 61 -4.95 1.74 -0.55
N LEU A 62 -4.46 1.90 0.70
CA LEU A 62 -3.06 1.69 1.03
C LEU A 62 -2.64 0.24 0.76
N ARG A 63 -3.43 -0.75 1.18
CA ARG A 63 -3.15 -2.16 0.92
C ARG A 63 -3.14 -2.47 -0.58
N ALA A 64 -4.06 -1.89 -1.35
CA ALA A 64 -4.08 -2.05 -2.80
C ALA A 64 -2.80 -1.47 -3.45
N SER A 65 -2.38 -0.27 -3.04
CA SER A 65 -1.15 0.37 -3.51
C SER A 65 0.10 -0.45 -3.17
N ILE A 66 0.21 -0.96 -1.94
CA ILE A 66 1.31 -1.84 -1.54
C ILE A 66 1.31 -3.12 -2.38
N GLY A 67 0.14 -3.69 -2.66
CA GLY A 67 0.01 -4.86 -3.52
C GLY A 67 0.51 -4.60 -4.95
N GLU A 68 0.24 -3.43 -5.51
CA GLU A 68 0.74 -3.01 -6.83
C GLU A 68 2.26 -2.81 -6.81
N GLN A 69 2.77 -2.09 -5.81
CA GLN A 69 4.21 -1.85 -5.65
C GLN A 69 4.98 -3.16 -5.51
N ASN A 70 4.49 -4.11 -4.72
CA ASN A 70 5.10 -5.42 -4.58
C ASN A 70 5.14 -6.17 -5.91
N ARG A 71 4.06 -6.13 -6.70
CA ARG A 71 4.03 -6.76 -8.04
C ARG A 71 5.02 -6.11 -9.00
N ALA A 72 5.16 -4.79 -8.96
CA ALA A 72 6.14 -4.06 -9.77
C ALA A 72 7.58 -4.40 -9.37
N ILE A 73 7.89 -4.47 -8.06
CA ILE A 73 9.20 -4.87 -7.53
C ILE A 73 9.53 -6.29 -7.96
N ASP A 74 8.59 -7.22 -7.86
CA ASP A 74 8.78 -8.61 -8.24
C ASP A 74 9.04 -8.76 -9.76
N GLY A 75 8.33 -7.97 -10.57
CA GLY A 75 8.58 -7.86 -12.01
C GLY A 75 9.96 -7.28 -12.33
N MET A 76 10.35 -6.21 -11.64
CA MET A 76 11.67 -5.60 -11.78
C MET A 76 12.79 -6.57 -11.41
N ALA A 77 12.66 -7.31 -10.30
CA ALA A 77 13.65 -8.29 -9.86
C ALA A 77 13.87 -9.38 -10.93
N LYS A 78 12.78 -9.92 -11.51
CA LYS A 78 12.86 -10.92 -12.59
C LYS A 78 13.53 -10.34 -13.85
N ALA A 79 13.17 -9.12 -14.23
CA ALA A 79 13.79 -8.45 -15.39
C ALA A 79 15.29 -8.19 -15.17
N THR A 80 15.68 -7.79 -13.95
CA THR A 80 17.08 -7.60 -13.57
C THR A 80 17.86 -8.90 -13.63
N LEU A 81 17.33 -10.01 -13.12
CA LEU A 81 17.97 -11.32 -13.23
C LEU A 81 18.17 -11.74 -14.70
N ALA A 82 17.14 -11.62 -15.53
CA ALA A 82 17.24 -11.92 -16.96
C ALA A 82 18.24 -11.00 -17.69
N ALA A 83 18.40 -9.75 -17.24
CA ALA A 83 19.41 -8.85 -17.77
C ALA A 83 20.83 -9.25 -17.32
N GLN A 84 21.01 -9.68 -16.06
CA GLN A 84 22.28 -10.17 -15.56
C GLN A 84 22.73 -11.44 -16.28
N GLU A 85 21.83 -12.40 -16.52
CA GLU A 85 22.12 -13.62 -17.27
C GLU A 85 22.58 -13.30 -18.71
N ARG A 86 21.87 -12.41 -19.40
CA ARG A 86 22.29 -11.93 -20.72
C ARG A 86 23.64 -11.22 -20.69
N GLY A 87 23.88 -10.41 -19.66
CA GLY A 87 25.17 -9.73 -19.44
C GLY A 87 26.31 -10.72 -19.23
N ALA A 88 26.11 -11.73 -18.38
CA ALA A 88 27.10 -12.77 -18.11
C ALA A 88 27.40 -13.59 -19.39
N ALA A 89 26.36 -13.96 -20.15
CA ALA A 89 26.54 -14.63 -21.43
C ALA A 89 27.33 -13.77 -22.44
N ALA A 90 27.04 -12.47 -22.52
CA ALA A 90 27.77 -11.55 -23.38
C ALA A 90 29.24 -11.40 -22.95
N GLN A 91 29.52 -11.33 -21.65
CA GLN A 91 30.88 -11.28 -21.11
C GLN A 91 31.65 -12.57 -21.40
N ALA A 92 31.02 -13.74 -21.23
CA ALA A 92 31.64 -15.02 -21.56
C ALA A 92 31.96 -15.13 -23.06
N ALA A 93 31.04 -14.70 -23.92
CA ALA A 93 31.26 -14.66 -25.36
C ALA A 93 32.39 -13.68 -25.74
N ALA A 94 32.41 -12.49 -25.13
CA ALA A 94 33.47 -11.50 -25.34
C ALA A 94 34.84 -12.03 -24.90
N ALA A 95 34.93 -12.70 -23.74
CA ALA A 95 36.18 -13.30 -23.26
C ALA A 95 36.66 -14.45 -24.17
N ALA A 96 35.74 -15.30 -24.66
CA ALA A 96 36.06 -16.37 -25.59
C ALA A 96 36.57 -15.82 -26.93
N ASN A 97 35.89 -14.81 -27.47
CA ASN A 97 36.31 -14.14 -28.71
C ASN A 97 37.62 -13.39 -28.53
N GLY A 98 37.82 -12.67 -27.42
CA GLY A 98 39.07 -11.98 -27.08
C GLY A 98 40.27 -12.94 -27.12
N LYS A 99 40.15 -14.12 -26.50
CA LYS A 99 41.19 -15.16 -26.58
C LYS A 99 41.48 -15.62 -28.01
N LYS A 100 40.46 -15.73 -28.87
CA LYS A 100 40.66 -16.06 -30.30
C LYS A 100 41.43 -14.96 -31.03
N TYR A 101 41.07 -13.71 -30.79
CA TYR A 101 41.77 -12.56 -31.37
C TYR A 101 43.22 -12.47 -30.89
N ASP A 102 43.47 -12.64 -29.58
CA ASP A 102 44.82 -12.64 -29.01
C ASP A 102 45.68 -13.77 -29.60
N ALA A 103 45.11 -14.97 -29.73
CA ALA A 103 45.79 -16.11 -30.35
C ALA A 103 46.07 -15.88 -31.85
N ALA A 104 45.16 -15.22 -32.58
CA ALA A 104 45.38 -14.85 -33.97
C ALA A 104 46.48 -13.79 -34.11
N LEU A 105 46.48 -12.77 -33.24
CA LEU A 105 47.53 -11.74 -33.16
C LEU A 105 48.91 -12.34 -32.88
N ALA A 106 49.00 -13.28 -31.93
CA ALA A 106 50.25 -13.95 -31.56
C ALA A 106 50.92 -14.67 -32.75
N LYS A 107 50.14 -15.19 -33.71
CA LYS A 107 50.67 -15.85 -34.92
C LYS A 107 51.38 -14.90 -35.89
N VAL A 108 51.17 -13.59 -35.73
CA VAL A 108 51.69 -12.56 -36.64
C VAL A 108 52.70 -11.64 -35.96
N VAL A 109 52.95 -11.86 -34.65
CA VAL A 109 53.99 -11.16 -33.90
C VAL A 109 55.35 -11.46 -34.55
N GLY A 110 56.05 -10.40 -34.98
CA GLY A 110 57.35 -10.49 -35.63
C GLY A 110 57.33 -10.39 -37.16
N VAL A 111 56.16 -10.40 -37.80
CA VAL A 111 56.04 -10.13 -39.24
C VAL A 111 56.29 -8.65 -39.49
N ARG A 112 57.45 -8.30 -40.08
CA ARG A 112 57.71 -6.97 -40.63
C ARG A 112 57.43 -7.01 -42.12
N ALA A 113 56.26 -6.51 -42.51
CA ALA A 113 55.96 -6.20 -43.90
C ALA A 113 56.32 -4.73 -44.18
N THR A 114 56.98 -4.47 -45.29
CA THR A 114 57.30 -3.10 -45.75
C THR A 114 56.40 -2.64 -46.89
N THR A 115 55.64 -3.57 -47.48
CA THR A 115 54.64 -3.31 -48.53
C THR A 115 53.31 -4.02 -48.23
N CYS A 116 52.22 -3.59 -48.88
CA CYS A 116 50.90 -4.19 -48.69
C CYS A 116 50.83 -5.66 -49.16
N ASP A 117 51.56 -6.00 -50.22
CA ASP A 117 51.59 -7.36 -50.77
C ASP A 117 52.28 -8.34 -49.79
N GLU A 118 53.28 -7.87 -49.05
CA GLU A 118 53.93 -8.64 -47.98
C GLU A 118 53.04 -8.81 -46.74
N ALA A 119 52.13 -7.87 -46.46
CA ALA A 119 51.25 -7.90 -45.30
C ALA A 119 49.99 -8.78 -45.50
N MET A 120 49.54 -8.95 -46.74
CA MET A 120 48.29 -9.66 -47.03
C MET A 120 48.21 -11.13 -46.58
N PRO A 121 49.26 -11.96 -46.70
CA PRO A 121 49.23 -13.34 -46.21
C PRO A 121 48.99 -13.42 -44.69
N ALA A 122 49.62 -12.52 -43.94
CA ALA A 122 49.47 -12.38 -42.51
C ALA A 122 48.04 -11.94 -42.11
N VAL A 123 47.49 -10.95 -42.81
CA VAL A 123 46.09 -10.51 -42.59
C VAL A 123 45.10 -11.62 -42.93
N ARG A 124 45.33 -12.40 -43.99
CA ARG A 124 44.49 -13.56 -44.33
C ARG A 124 44.53 -14.63 -43.22
N GLN A 125 45.69 -14.91 -42.64
CA GLN A 125 45.79 -15.84 -41.50
C GLN A 125 45.05 -15.34 -40.26
N ILE A 126 45.05 -14.04 -39.97
CA ILE A 126 44.25 -13.47 -38.87
C ILE A 126 42.77 -13.66 -39.15
N LEU A 127 42.32 -13.31 -40.36
CA LEU A 127 40.90 -13.42 -40.73
C LEU A 127 40.40 -14.88 -40.73
N GLU A 128 41.24 -15.84 -41.13
CA GLU A 128 40.91 -17.27 -41.07
C GLU A 128 40.91 -17.81 -39.63
N GLY A 129 41.78 -17.31 -38.75
CA GLY A 129 41.84 -17.73 -37.35
C GLY A 129 40.73 -17.14 -36.45
N VAL A 130 40.08 -16.07 -36.91
CA VAL A 130 39.03 -15.34 -36.18
C VAL A 130 37.61 -15.72 -36.63
N ARG A 131 37.47 -16.27 -37.84
CA ARG A 131 36.19 -16.72 -38.42
C ARG A 131 35.59 -17.90 -37.65
#